data_AF-A0A7V4WVH5-F1
#
_entry.id   AF-A0A7V4WVH5-F1
#
_cell.length_a   1.000
_cell.length_b   1.000
_cell.length_c   1.000
_cell.angle_alpha   90.00
_cell.angle_beta   90.00
_cell.angle_gamma   90.00
#
_symmetry.space_group_name_H-M   'P 1'
#
loop_
_entity.id
_entity.type
_entity.pdbx_description
1 polymer ?
#
loop_
_entity_poly.entity_id
_entity_poly.type
_entity_poly.pdbx_seq_one_letter_code
_entity_poly.pdbx_strand_id
1 'polypeptide(L)'
;MYRDSNTRTLLKTVTWRITATATTTILVFLFTGAIDTAIQVGLLELLAKMLFYYLHERGWDKIKWGKEEVPAFVLWITGIPCSGKTTLATMIKEELSKEKLRVQHLDSHDVRPLFPETGFTREEVNNHIKRVGHLASMLEKNGIITIASFVSPYRESRTFVRKLCQNYVEVHLDTTAEVARRYDHNGFYKKVDEGIYKNVPGVDVEYEICENTEYTLDMTEKNLEEAKQEIMQVIKSRYIK
;
A
#
# COMPACT_ATOMS: atom_id res chain seq x y z
N MET A 1 16.00 9.08 -1.22
CA MET A 1 16.52 7.70 -1.07
C MET A 1 17.80 7.57 -1.89
N TYR A 2 18.97 7.68 -1.27
CA TYR A 2 20.18 7.20 -1.93
C TYR A 2 20.09 5.68 -1.94
N ARG A 3 19.82 5.12 -3.11
CA ARG A 3 19.91 3.68 -3.35
C ARG A 3 21.39 3.43 -3.65
N ASP A 4 22.13 2.95 -2.66
CA ASP A 4 23.44 2.38 -2.99
C ASP A 4 23.17 1.22 -3.96
N SER A 5 23.71 1.31 -5.18
CA SER A 5 23.53 0.22 -6.14
C SER A 5 24.18 -1.03 -5.56
N ASN A 6 23.59 -2.20 -5.81
CA ASN A 6 24.18 -3.47 -5.38
C ASN A 6 25.65 -3.57 -5.81
N THR A 7 26.00 -2.99 -6.96
CA THR A 7 27.36 -2.83 -7.47
C THR A 7 28.26 -1.96 -6.58
N ARG A 8 27.78 -0.82 -6.09
CA ARG A 8 28.54 0.07 -5.20
C ARG A 8 28.78 -0.57 -3.83
N THR A 9 27.80 -1.26 -3.29
CA THR A 9 27.94 -1.99 -2.02
C THR A 9 28.90 -3.17 -2.16
N LEU A 10 28.81 -3.91 -3.27
CA LEU A 10 29.74 -4.99 -3.59
C LEU A 10 31.17 -4.44 -3.74
N LEU A 11 31.36 -3.35 -4.49
CA LEU A 11 32.66 -2.70 -4.67
C LEU A 11 33.27 -2.22 -3.35
N LYS A 12 32.50 -1.53 -2.49
CA LYS A 12 32.96 -1.11 -1.15
C LYS A 12 33.36 -2.32 -0.29
N THR A 13 32.59 -3.41 -0.37
CA THR A 13 32.86 -4.63 0.39
C THR A 13 34.14 -5.32 -0.09
N VAL A 14 34.32 -5.41 -1.41
CA VAL A 14 35.50 -6.02 -2.03
C VAL A 14 36.74 -5.19 -1.76
N THR A 15 36.70 -3.87 -1.95
CA THR A 15 37.85 -2.99 -1.71
C THR A 15 38.27 -3.02 -0.25
N TRP A 16 37.34 -2.86 0.70
CA TRP A 16 37.67 -2.92 2.12
C TRP A 16 38.24 -4.28 2.54
N ARG A 17 37.71 -5.39 2.00
CA ARG A 17 38.21 -6.73 2.32
C ARG A 17 39.59 -7.02 1.74
N ILE A 18 39.88 -6.53 0.54
CA ILE A 18 41.23 -6.62 -0.05
C ILE A 18 42.23 -5.83 0.80
N THR A 19 41.90 -4.60 1.16
CA THR A 19 42.79 -3.76 1.98
C THR A 19 43.03 -4.37 3.35
N ALA A 20 41.99 -4.86 4.02
CA ALA A 20 42.11 -5.47 5.34
C ALA A 20 42.95 -6.76 5.32
N THR A 21 42.78 -7.60 4.29
CA THR A 21 43.51 -8.87 4.16
C THR A 21 44.97 -8.61 3.77
N ALA A 22 45.23 -7.64 2.88
CA ALA A 22 46.58 -7.23 2.53
C ALA A 22 47.36 -6.74 3.75
N THR A 23 46.74 -5.95 4.63
CA THR A 23 47.37 -5.48 5.87
C THR A 23 47.78 -6.63 6.78
N THR A 24 46.92 -7.63 6.98
CA THR A 24 47.25 -8.80 7.82
C THR A 24 48.37 -9.64 7.20
N THR A 25 48.32 -9.90 5.90
CA THR A 25 49.38 -10.63 5.20
C THR A 25 50.72 -9.90 5.30
N ILE A 26 50.74 -8.58 5.12
CA ILE A 26 51.96 -7.76 5.26
C ILE A 26 52.49 -7.80 6.69
N LEU A 27 51.62 -7.68 7.70
CA LEU A 27 52.02 -7.77 9.12
C LEU A 27 52.60 -9.14 9.47
N VAL A 28 51.92 -10.22 9.08
CA VAL A 28 52.40 -11.59 9.36
C VAL A 28 53.75 -11.83 8.68
N PHE A 29 53.93 -11.36 7.44
CA PHE A 29 55.21 -11.43 6.76
C PHE A 29 56.31 -10.63 7.49
N LEU A 30 56.02 -9.39 7.91
CA LEU A 30 56.98 -8.56 8.65
C LEU A 30 57.44 -9.19 9.97
N PHE A 31 56.56 -9.91 10.68
CA PHE A 31 56.89 -10.56 11.95
C PHE A 31 57.54 -11.94 11.81
N THR A 32 57.21 -12.70 10.77
CA THR A 32 57.66 -14.10 10.62
C THR A 32 58.77 -14.29 9.59
N GLY A 33 58.92 -13.35 8.64
CA GLY A 33 59.83 -13.47 7.50
C GLY A 33 59.45 -14.55 6.47
N ALA A 34 58.38 -15.31 6.71
CA ALA A 34 57.97 -16.45 5.90
C ALA A 34 56.73 -16.11 5.05
N ILE A 35 56.91 -16.05 3.73
CA ILE A 35 55.86 -15.71 2.76
C ILE A 35 54.74 -16.77 2.78
N ASP A 36 55.09 -18.04 2.87
CA ASP A 36 54.12 -19.15 2.85
C ASP A 36 53.14 -19.06 4.02
N THR A 37 53.65 -18.77 5.22
CA THR A 37 52.86 -18.58 6.43
C THR A 37 51.95 -17.36 6.31
N ALA A 38 52.45 -16.25 5.75
CA ALA A 38 51.68 -15.03 5.57
C ALA A 38 50.50 -15.23 4.60
N ILE A 39 50.72 -15.94 3.48
CA ILE A 39 49.67 -16.25 2.50
C ILE A 39 48.59 -17.15 3.13
N GLN A 40 48.99 -18.22 3.84
CA GLN A 40 48.04 -19.13 4.47
C GLN A 40 47.18 -18.44 5.52
N VAL A 41 47.77 -17.59 6.36
CA VAL A 41 47.05 -16.82 7.37
C VAL A 41 46.08 -15.83 6.73
N GLY A 42 46.52 -15.08 5.72
CA GLY A 42 45.64 -14.14 5.01
C GLY A 42 44.46 -14.83 4.31
N LEU A 43 44.68 -16.00 3.71
CA LEU A 43 43.63 -16.76 3.05
C LEU A 43 42.63 -17.35 4.05
N LEU A 44 43.11 -17.89 5.17
CA LEU A 44 42.27 -18.38 6.26
C LEU A 44 41.43 -17.25 6.88
N GLU A 45 42.03 -16.09 7.11
CA GLU A 45 41.35 -14.91 7.65
C GLU A 45 40.22 -14.43 6.72
N LEU A 46 40.49 -14.38 5.42
CA LEU A 46 39.51 -13.99 4.41
C LEU A 46 38.30 -14.93 4.41
N LEU A 47 38.53 -16.25 4.43
CA LEU A 47 37.48 -17.27 4.51
C LEU A 47 36.69 -17.17 5.83
N ALA A 48 37.39 -17.03 6.96
CA ALA A 48 36.76 -16.88 8.27
C ALA A 48 35.89 -15.62 8.33
N LYS A 49 36.36 -14.47 7.84
CA LYS A 49 35.58 -13.23 7.78
C LYS A 49 34.35 -13.35 6.88
N MET A 50 34.44 -14.07 5.75
CA MET A 50 33.27 -14.37 4.91
C MET A 50 32.24 -15.21 5.67
N LEU A 51 32.69 -16.27 6.34
CA LEU A 51 31.82 -17.15 7.12
C LEU A 51 31.16 -16.41 8.29
N PHE A 52 31.94 -15.70 9.11
CA PHE A 52 31.41 -14.96 10.26
C PHE A 52 30.50 -13.82 9.85
N TYR A 53 30.81 -13.09 8.77
CA TYR A 53 29.92 -12.05 8.25
C TYR A 53 28.58 -12.64 7.79
N TYR A 54 28.62 -13.76 7.05
CA TYR A 54 27.41 -14.45 6.61
C TYR A 54 26.57 -14.94 7.82
N LEU A 55 27.20 -15.55 8.82
CA LEU A 55 26.52 -15.98 10.05
C LEU A 55 25.96 -14.80 10.85
N HIS A 56 26.71 -13.70 10.94
CA HIS A 56 26.27 -12.47 11.57
C HIS A 56 25.07 -11.86 10.85
N GLU A 57 25.11 -11.72 9.52
CA GLU A 57 23.99 -11.23 8.71
C GLU A 57 22.74 -12.09 8.89
N ARG A 58 22.88 -13.42 8.83
CA ARG A 58 21.77 -14.36 9.08
C ARG A 58 21.24 -14.32 10.51
N GLY A 59 22.10 -14.00 11.48
CA GLY A 59 21.70 -13.75 12.87
C GLY A 59 20.91 -12.43 12.98
N TRP A 60 21.40 -11.37 12.34
CA TRP A 60 20.81 -10.04 12.37
C TRP A 60 19.47 -9.97 11.63
N ASP A 61 19.29 -10.76 10.56
CA ASP A 61 17.99 -10.87 9.87
C ASP A 61 16.86 -11.37 10.79
N LYS A 62 17.20 -12.18 11.80
CA LYS A 62 16.25 -12.67 12.80
C LYS A 62 15.95 -11.64 13.89
N ILE A 63 16.79 -10.62 14.03
CA ILE A 63 16.67 -9.59 15.05
C ILE A 63 15.90 -8.41 14.46
N LYS A 64 14.68 -8.18 14.96
CA LYS A 64 13.79 -7.10 14.51
C LYS A 64 14.12 -5.72 15.10
N TRP A 65 15.22 -5.59 15.83
CA TRP A 65 15.57 -4.36 16.54
C TRP A 65 15.81 -3.20 15.56
N GLY A 66 15.07 -2.09 15.75
CA GLY A 66 15.17 -0.89 14.92
C GLY A 66 14.37 -0.93 13.61
N LYS A 67 13.58 -1.98 13.35
CA LYS A 67 12.62 -2.01 12.24
C LYS A 67 11.26 -1.50 12.72
N GLU A 68 10.85 -0.33 12.24
CA GLU A 68 9.48 0.15 12.38
C GLU A 68 8.64 -0.45 11.25
N GLU A 69 7.84 -1.46 11.58
CA GLU A 69 6.88 -2.05 10.64
C GLU A 69 5.61 -1.20 10.65
N VAL A 70 5.33 -0.53 9.54
CA VAL A 70 4.00 0.05 9.30
C VAL A 70 3.03 -1.11 9.03
N PRO A 71 2.01 -1.31 9.87
CA PRO A 71 1.02 -2.36 9.62
C PRO A 71 0.27 -2.06 8.32
N ALA A 72 0.04 -3.10 7.51
CA ALA A 72 -0.84 -2.96 6.37
C ALA A 72 -2.30 -2.76 6.83
N PHE A 73 -3.03 -1.95 6.08
CA PHE A 73 -4.43 -1.63 6.34
C PHE A 73 -5.20 -1.48 5.03
N VAL A 74 -6.52 -1.58 5.15
CA VAL A 74 -7.48 -1.31 4.06
C VAL A 74 -8.13 0.05 4.30
N LEU A 75 -7.86 0.99 3.39
CA LEU A 75 -8.58 2.26 3.29
C LEU A 75 -9.72 2.09 2.29
N TRP A 76 -10.95 2.03 2.78
CA TRP A 76 -12.14 1.82 1.97
C TRP A 76 -12.89 3.13 1.74
N ILE A 77 -12.76 3.69 0.54
CA ILE A 77 -13.40 4.94 0.13
C ILE A 77 -14.72 4.60 -0.58
N THR A 78 -15.82 5.07 -0.01
CA THR A 78 -17.19 4.82 -0.48
C THR A 78 -17.93 6.13 -0.73
N GLY A 79 -18.91 6.13 -1.65
CA GLY A 79 -19.71 7.32 -1.98
C GLY A 79 -20.37 7.21 -3.36
N ILE A 80 -21.33 8.08 -3.65
CA ILE A 80 -22.09 8.06 -4.92
C ILE A 80 -21.21 8.27 -6.16
N PRO A 81 -21.63 7.88 -7.38
CA PRO A 81 -20.86 8.14 -8.60
C PRO A 81 -20.44 9.61 -8.76
N CYS A 82 -19.25 9.84 -9.31
CA CYS A 82 -18.59 11.16 -9.46
C CYS A 82 -18.34 11.96 -8.15
N SER A 83 -18.40 11.33 -6.97
CA SER A 83 -18.01 11.98 -5.70
C SER A 83 -16.50 12.20 -5.49
N GLY A 84 -15.66 11.87 -6.47
CA GLY A 84 -14.20 12.07 -6.40
C GLY A 84 -13.38 10.93 -5.77
N LYS A 85 -13.99 9.76 -5.50
CA LYS A 85 -13.32 8.59 -4.86
C LYS A 85 -12.02 8.17 -5.54
N THR A 86 -12.05 7.95 -6.86
CA THR A 86 -10.90 7.46 -7.62
C THR A 86 -9.77 8.49 -7.60
N THR A 87 -10.09 9.79 -7.74
CA THR A 87 -9.10 10.87 -7.66
C THR A 87 -8.46 10.93 -6.27
N LEU A 88 -9.27 10.90 -5.20
CA LEU A 88 -8.78 10.88 -3.83
C LEU A 88 -7.89 9.67 -3.55
N ALA A 89 -8.33 8.47 -3.97
CA ALA A 89 -7.58 7.24 -3.84
C ALA A 89 -6.21 7.30 -4.52
N THR A 90 -6.15 7.83 -5.75
CA THR A 90 -4.91 8.00 -6.50
C THR A 90 -3.96 8.97 -5.79
N MET A 91 -4.45 10.12 -5.31
CA MET A 91 -3.62 11.08 -4.59
C MET A 91 -3.06 10.50 -3.28
N ILE A 92 -3.87 9.76 -2.53
CA ILE A 92 -3.42 9.09 -1.29
C ILE A 92 -2.40 8.00 -1.63
N LYS A 93 -2.62 7.21 -2.68
CA LYS A 93 -1.68 6.19 -3.15
C LYS A 93 -0.33 6.80 -3.48
N GLU A 94 -0.31 7.88 -4.25
CA GLU A 94 0.92 8.59 -4.63
C GLU A 94 1.68 9.09 -3.40
N GLU A 95 0.97 9.68 -2.44
CA GLU A 95 1.57 10.19 -1.20
C GLU A 95 2.19 9.08 -0.35
N LEU A 96 1.47 7.98 -0.12
CA LEU A 96 1.99 6.82 0.62
C LEU A 96 3.12 6.09 -0.13
N SER A 97 3.11 6.12 -1.47
CA SER A 97 4.17 5.51 -2.29
C SER A 97 5.49 6.28 -2.18
N LYS A 98 5.46 7.59 -1.92
CA LYS A 98 6.68 8.40 -1.66
C LYS A 98 7.42 7.94 -0.40
N GLU A 99 6.68 7.42 0.59
CA GLU A 99 7.22 6.82 1.82
C GLU A 99 7.78 5.39 1.59
N LYS A 100 7.80 4.90 0.33
CA LYS A 100 8.22 3.55 -0.08
C LYS A 100 7.37 2.42 0.50
N LEU A 101 6.16 2.73 0.94
CA LEU A 101 5.21 1.73 1.38
C LEU A 101 4.69 0.95 0.17
N ARG A 102 4.35 -0.32 0.39
CA ARG A 102 3.71 -1.14 -0.65
C ARG A 102 2.22 -0.82 -0.65
N VAL A 103 1.78 -0.09 -1.67
CA VAL A 103 0.39 0.38 -1.77
C VAL A 103 -0.23 -0.10 -3.07
N GLN A 104 -1.39 -0.75 -2.97
CA GLN A 104 -2.21 -1.13 -4.11
C GLN A 104 -3.53 -0.36 -4.08
N HIS A 105 -3.92 0.19 -5.22
CA HIS A 105 -5.24 0.79 -5.40
C HIS A 105 -6.12 -0.18 -6.17
N LEU A 106 -7.31 -0.44 -5.63
CA LEU A 106 -8.36 -1.25 -6.23
C LEU A 106 -9.51 -0.32 -6.63
N ASP A 107 -9.70 -0.13 -7.93
CA ASP A 107 -10.84 0.61 -8.48
C ASP A 107 -11.79 -0.33 -9.24
N SER A 108 -13.03 0.10 -9.41
CA SER A 108 -14.03 -0.63 -10.21
C SER A 108 -13.56 -0.91 -11.65
N HIS A 109 -12.79 -0.01 -12.27
CA HIS A 109 -12.32 -0.19 -13.65
C HIS A 109 -11.32 -1.35 -13.77
N ASP A 110 -10.45 -1.51 -12.79
CA ASP A 110 -9.40 -2.56 -12.81
C ASP A 110 -9.94 -3.91 -12.35
N VAL A 111 -10.88 -3.90 -11.41
CA VAL A 111 -11.29 -5.09 -10.68
C VAL A 111 -12.56 -5.74 -11.25
N ARG A 112 -13.48 -4.96 -11.85
CA ARG A 112 -14.69 -5.54 -12.48
C ARG A 112 -14.37 -6.57 -13.57
N PRO A 113 -13.41 -6.36 -14.49
CA PRO A 113 -13.08 -7.34 -15.52
C PRO A 113 -12.56 -8.68 -14.98
N LEU A 114 -12.10 -8.73 -13.72
CA LEU A 114 -11.57 -9.94 -13.10
C LEU A 114 -12.67 -10.91 -12.62
N PHE A 115 -13.93 -10.45 -12.55
CA PHE A 115 -15.03 -11.24 -12.01
C PHE A 115 -16.14 -11.44 -13.03
N PRO A 116 -16.68 -12.67 -13.18
CA PRO A 116 -17.85 -12.90 -14.02
C PRO A 116 -19.10 -12.22 -13.43
N GLU A 117 -20.06 -11.89 -14.30
CA GLU A 117 -21.41 -11.40 -13.94
C GLU A 117 -21.43 -10.06 -13.19
N THR A 118 -20.95 -9.00 -13.85
CA THR A 118 -21.03 -7.63 -13.30
C THR A 118 -22.32 -6.94 -13.74
N GLY A 119 -23.45 -7.33 -13.16
CA GLY A 119 -24.68 -6.53 -13.25
C GLY A 119 -24.72 -5.40 -12.22
N PHE A 120 -25.89 -4.77 -12.11
CA PHE A 120 -26.14 -3.60 -11.26
C PHE A 120 -27.34 -3.78 -10.32
N THR A 121 -27.86 -5.01 -10.19
CA THR A 121 -28.84 -5.32 -9.15
C THR A 121 -28.21 -5.26 -7.76
N ARG A 122 -29.04 -5.14 -6.71
CA ARG A 122 -28.57 -5.13 -5.31
C ARG A 122 -27.69 -6.34 -4.98
N GLU A 123 -28.13 -7.53 -5.39
CA GLU A 123 -27.42 -8.78 -5.13
C GLU A 123 -26.06 -8.84 -5.85
N GLU A 124 -26.02 -8.50 -7.14
CA GLU A 124 -24.79 -8.49 -7.93
C GLU A 124 -23.77 -7.48 -7.39
N VAL A 125 -24.23 -6.28 -7.03
CA VAL A 125 -23.36 -5.25 -6.42
C VAL A 125 -22.85 -5.72 -5.07
N ASN A 126 -23.70 -6.28 -4.21
CA ASN A 126 -23.28 -6.85 -2.92
C ASN A 126 -22.22 -7.95 -3.10
N ASN A 127 -22.45 -8.89 -4.03
CA ASN A 127 -21.54 -9.99 -4.30
C ASN A 127 -20.21 -9.49 -4.89
N HIS A 128 -20.25 -8.49 -5.77
CA HIS A 128 -19.04 -7.84 -6.27
C HIS A 128 -18.22 -7.23 -5.12
N ILE A 129 -18.84 -6.43 -4.24
CA ILE A 129 -18.14 -5.83 -3.10
C ILE A 129 -17.59 -6.89 -2.14
N LYS A 130 -18.31 -7.99 -1.88
CA LYS A 130 -17.81 -9.11 -1.07
C LYS A 130 -16.57 -9.76 -1.69
N ARG A 131 -16.55 -9.98 -3.02
CA ARG A 131 -15.38 -10.51 -3.75
C ARG A 131 -14.18 -9.56 -3.65
N VAL A 132 -14.40 -8.26 -3.86
CA VAL A 132 -13.36 -7.23 -3.68
C VAL A 132 -12.85 -7.21 -2.24
N GLY A 133 -13.73 -7.35 -1.25
CA GLY A 133 -13.36 -7.42 0.16
C GLY A 133 -12.42 -8.58 0.48
N HIS A 134 -12.64 -9.75 -0.13
CA HIS A 134 -11.69 -10.87 -0.02
C HIS A 134 -10.32 -10.54 -0.62
N LEU A 135 -10.28 -9.90 -1.79
CA LEU A 135 -9.03 -9.47 -2.42
C LEU A 135 -8.29 -8.45 -1.54
N ALA A 136 -9.00 -7.44 -1.02
CA ALA A 136 -8.43 -6.43 -0.13
C ALA A 136 -7.87 -7.04 1.16
N SER A 137 -8.63 -7.94 1.81
CA SER A 137 -8.18 -8.67 3.00
C SER A 137 -6.94 -9.53 2.72
N MET A 138 -6.86 -10.16 1.54
CA MET A 138 -5.70 -10.96 1.15
C MET A 138 -4.45 -10.08 0.96
N LEU A 139 -4.58 -8.93 0.30
CA LEU A 139 -3.48 -7.98 0.13
C LEU A 139 -2.98 -7.43 1.48
N GLU A 140 -3.91 -7.03 2.35
CA GLU A 140 -3.60 -6.57 3.71
C GLU A 140 -2.79 -7.62 4.49
N LYS A 141 -3.27 -8.87 4.52
CA LYS A 141 -2.59 -9.98 5.22
C LYS A 141 -1.19 -10.27 4.69
N ASN A 142 -0.89 -9.85 3.46
CA ASN A 142 0.43 -9.98 2.83
C ASN A 142 1.28 -8.70 2.94
N GLY A 143 0.90 -7.76 3.82
CA GLY A 143 1.69 -6.55 4.09
C GLY A 143 1.55 -5.47 3.02
N ILE A 144 0.46 -5.48 2.24
CA ILE A 144 0.17 -4.47 1.22
C ILE A 144 -0.93 -3.55 1.72
N ILE A 145 -0.66 -2.25 1.81
CA ILE A 145 -1.67 -1.24 2.09
C ILE A 145 -2.62 -1.19 0.89
N THR A 146 -3.90 -1.39 1.13
CA THR A 146 -4.91 -1.45 0.07
C THR A 146 -5.82 -0.25 0.16
N ILE A 147 -5.87 0.54 -0.91
CA ILE A 147 -6.82 1.64 -1.06
C ILE A 147 -7.91 1.15 -2.01
N ALA A 148 -9.14 1.08 -1.56
CA ALA A 148 -10.28 0.64 -2.36
C ALA A 148 -11.22 1.81 -2.63
N SER A 149 -11.56 2.07 -3.91
CA SER A 149 -12.52 3.11 -4.31
C SER A 149 -13.71 2.51 -5.03
N PHE A 150 -14.81 2.30 -4.31
CA PHE A 150 -16.03 1.68 -4.84
C PHE A 150 -17.25 2.49 -4.45
N VAL A 151 -18.33 2.40 -5.22
CA VAL A 151 -19.60 3.02 -4.82
C VAL A 151 -20.15 2.32 -3.57
N SER A 152 -20.05 0.99 -3.52
CA SER A 152 -20.46 0.14 -2.38
C SER A 152 -21.65 0.67 -1.57
N PRO A 153 -22.84 0.84 -2.19
CA PRO A 153 -23.94 1.60 -1.60
C PRO A 153 -24.63 0.90 -0.42
N TYR A 154 -24.50 -0.43 -0.32
CA TYR A 154 -25.19 -1.22 0.69
C TYR A 154 -24.31 -1.48 1.91
N ARG A 155 -24.86 -1.20 3.10
CA ARG A 155 -24.19 -1.37 4.40
C ARG A 155 -23.79 -2.81 4.65
N GLU A 156 -24.60 -3.76 4.19
CA GLU A 156 -24.35 -5.21 4.34
C GLU A 156 -22.97 -5.60 3.80
N SER A 157 -22.66 -5.20 2.57
CA SER A 157 -21.40 -5.55 1.92
C SER A 157 -20.19 -4.88 2.59
N ARG A 158 -20.30 -3.60 2.96
CA ARG A 158 -19.21 -2.88 3.67
C ARG A 158 -18.95 -3.45 5.06
N THR A 159 -20.01 -3.83 5.78
CA THR A 159 -19.90 -4.52 7.08
C THR A 159 -19.22 -5.87 6.94
N PHE A 160 -19.51 -6.60 5.87
CA PHE A 160 -18.82 -7.85 5.57
C PHE A 160 -17.31 -7.63 5.32
N VAL A 161 -16.94 -6.66 4.48
CA VAL A 161 -15.52 -6.34 4.23
C VAL A 161 -14.80 -5.95 5.51
N ARG A 162 -15.41 -5.08 6.33
CA ARG A 162 -14.86 -4.68 7.64
C ARG A 162 -14.51 -5.87 8.53
N LYS A 163 -15.36 -6.90 8.57
CA LYS A 163 -15.13 -8.12 9.36
C LYS A 163 -14.00 -9.01 8.82
N LEU A 164 -13.64 -8.89 7.54
CA LEU A 164 -12.58 -9.68 6.92
C LEU A 164 -11.17 -9.11 7.13
N CYS A 165 -11.07 -7.80 7.32
CA CYS A 165 -9.80 -7.07 7.43
C CYS A 165 -9.41 -6.87 8.90
N GLN A 166 -8.11 -6.81 9.19
CA GLN A 166 -7.61 -6.58 10.56
C GLN A 166 -7.59 -5.09 10.90
N ASN A 167 -7.02 -4.28 9.99
CA ASN A 167 -6.91 -2.85 10.05
C ASN A 167 -7.76 -2.25 8.92
N TYR A 168 -8.98 -1.83 9.26
CA TYR A 168 -9.92 -1.28 8.29
C TYR A 168 -10.26 0.17 8.63
N VAL A 169 -10.31 1.03 7.61
CA VAL A 169 -10.73 2.43 7.73
C VAL A 169 -11.73 2.72 6.61
N GLU A 170 -12.98 3.00 6.97
CA GLU A 170 -14.00 3.43 6.02
C GLU A 170 -14.04 4.96 5.93
N VAL A 171 -14.00 5.47 4.71
CA VAL A 171 -14.15 6.89 4.40
C VAL A 171 -15.34 7.07 3.48
N HIS A 172 -16.39 7.70 3.98
CA HIS A 172 -17.53 8.10 3.18
C HIS A 172 -17.32 9.49 2.60
N LEU A 173 -17.34 9.60 1.26
CA LEU A 173 -17.41 10.89 0.56
C LEU A 173 -18.87 11.26 0.40
N ASP A 174 -19.36 12.05 1.34
CA ASP A 174 -20.74 12.49 1.40
C ASP A 174 -20.96 13.67 0.45
N THR A 175 -21.89 13.49 -0.48
CA THR A 175 -22.25 14.53 -1.45
C THR A 175 -23.58 14.19 -2.10
N THR A 176 -24.22 15.20 -2.67
CA THR A 176 -25.47 15.02 -3.40
C THR A 176 -25.21 14.75 -4.89
N ALA A 177 -26.17 14.11 -5.56
CA ALA A 177 -26.09 13.93 -7.01
C ALA A 177 -26.00 15.28 -7.75
N GLU A 178 -26.62 16.34 -7.22
CA GLU A 178 -26.53 17.70 -7.79
C GLU A 178 -25.09 18.23 -7.79
N VAL A 179 -24.36 18.06 -6.68
CA VAL A 179 -22.96 18.48 -6.59
C VAL A 179 -22.08 17.58 -7.45
N ALA A 180 -22.27 16.26 -7.39
CA ALA A 180 -21.50 15.29 -8.15
C ALA A 180 -21.62 15.47 -9.68
N ARG A 181 -22.76 15.95 -10.17
CA ARG A 181 -23.00 16.29 -11.59
C ARG A 181 -22.05 17.36 -12.10
N ARG A 182 -21.59 18.29 -11.25
CA ARG A 182 -20.63 19.33 -11.63
C ARG A 182 -19.26 18.76 -12.03
N TYR A 183 -18.97 17.53 -11.59
CA TYR A 183 -17.73 16.80 -11.86
C TYR A 183 -17.94 15.63 -12.83
N ASP A 184 -19.04 15.63 -13.60
CA ASP A 184 -19.37 14.57 -14.56
C ASP A 184 -18.53 14.64 -15.85
N HIS A 185 -17.23 14.41 -15.73
CA HIS A 185 -16.30 14.43 -16.87
C HIS A 185 -16.59 13.35 -17.92
N ASN A 186 -17.23 12.24 -17.52
CA ASN A 186 -17.44 11.06 -18.35
C ASN A 186 -18.87 10.95 -18.91
N GLY A 187 -19.73 11.96 -18.66
CA GLY A 187 -21.13 11.94 -19.07
C GLY A 187 -21.95 10.82 -18.41
N PHE A 188 -21.56 10.40 -17.20
CA PHE A 188 -22.28 9.41 -16.41
C PHE A 188 -23.69 9.87 -16.09
N TYR A 189 -23.85 11.05 -15.49
CA TYR A 189 -25.15 11.59 -15.10
C TYR A 189 -25.99 12.01 -16.31
N LYS A 190 -25.36 12.42 -17.40
CA LYS A 190 -26.07 12.61 -18.68
C LYS A 190 -26.79 11.33 -19.12
N LYS A 191 -26.12 10.17 -19.02
CA LYS A 191 -26.72 8.86 -19.34
C LYS A 191 -27.77 8.42 -18.31
N VAL A 192 -27.69 8.91 -17.07
CA VAL A 192 -28.75 8.73 -16.07
C VAL A 192 -30.00 9.51 -16.48
N ASP A 193 -29.84 10.77 -16.87
CA ASP A 193 -30.95 11.64 -17.31
C ASP A 193 -31.63 11.11 -18.59
N GLU A 194 -30.85 10.52 -19.48
CA GLU A 194 -31.35 9.84 -20.70
C GLU A 194 -32.03 8.49 -20.41
N GLY A 195 -32.04 8.02 -19.14
CA GLY A 195 -32.64 6.75 -18.73
C GLY A 195 -31.87 5.49 -19.14
N ILE A 196 -30.63 5.67 -19.63
CA ILE A 196 -29.73 4.59 -20.05
C ILE A 196 -29.18 3.85 -18.84
N TYR A 197 -28.71 4.61 -17.84
CA TYR A 197 -28.23 4.06 -16.58
C TYR A 197 -29.35 4.05 -15.55
N LYS A 198 -29.59 2.86 -14.98
CA LYS A 198 -30.59 2.60 -13.95
C LYS A 198 -29.91 1.99 -12.73
N ASN A 199 -30.60 2.00 -11.59
CA ASN A 199 -30.09 1.52 -10.31
C ASN A 199 -28.86 2.30 -9.82
N VAL A 200 -28.90 3.62 -9.95
CA VAL A 200 -27.84 4.57 -9.59
C VAL A 200 -27.99 5.03 -8.14
N PRO A 201 -27.03 4.69 -7.27
CA PRO A 201 -27.07 5.11 -5.88
C PRO A 201 -27.02 6.64 -5.73
N GLY A 202 -27.93 7.19 -4.94
CA GLY A 202 -28.10 8.63 -4.75
C GLY A 202 -28.99 9.31 -5.80
N VAL A 203 -29.58 8.54 -6.73
CA VAL A 203 -30.58 9.04 -7.69
C VAL A 203 -31.88 8.23 -7.59
N ASP A 204 -31.86 6.98 -8.02
CA ASP A 204 -33.01 6.05 -8.04
C ASP A 204 -32.83 4.85 -7.10
N VAL A 205 -31.65 4.71 -6.48
CA VAL A 205 -31.37 3.73 -5.42
C VAL A 205 -30.87 4.44 -4.16
N GLU A 206 -31.37 4.01 -3.02
CA GLU A 206 -30.93 4.51 -1.71
C GLU A 206 -29.45 4.16 -1.46
N TYR A 207 -28.70 5.14 -0.95
CA TYR A 207 -27.33 4.95 -0.50
C TYR A 207 -27.34 4.75 1.02
N GLU A 208 -27.12 3.51 1.48
CA GLU A 208 -27.14 3.18 2.90
C GLU A 208 -25.82 3.61 3.53
N ILE A 209 -25.85 4.51 4.53
CA ILE A 209 -24.66 4.92 5.30
C ILE A 209 -24.40 3.93 6.45
N CYS A 210 -23.13 3.64 6.76
CA CYS A 210 -22.77 2.83 7.92
C CYS A 210 -22.81 3.69 9.19
N GLU A 211 -23.51 3.25 10.24
CA GLU A 211 -23.55 3.94 11.53
C GLU A 211 -22.16 4.07 12.19
N ASN A 212 -21.24 3.15 11.87
CA ASN A 212 -19.87 3.11 12.41
C ASN A 212 -18.80 3.47 11.37
N THR A 213 -19.12 4.36 10.41
CA THR A 213 -18.14 4.88 9.45
C THR A 213 -17.06 5.66 10.21
N GLU A 214 -15.78 5.32 10.04
CA GLU A 214 -14.70 6.00 10.76
C GLU A 214 -14.59 7.48 10.38
N TYR A 215 -14.80 7.81 9.10
CA TYR A 215 -14.71 9.17 8.60
C TYR A 215 -15.78 9.45 7.55
N THR A 216 -16.46 10.58 7.69
CA THR A 216 -17.36 11.12 6.68
C THR A 216 -16.86 12.50 6.28
N LEU A 217 -16.60 12.69 4.99
CA LEU A 217 -16.13 13.94 4.42
C LEU A 217 -17.25 14.55 3.60
N ASP A 218 -17.74 15.71 4.04
CA ASP A 218 -18.69 16.50 3.27
C ASP A 218 -17.97 17.15 2.08
N MET A 219 -18.21 16.61 0.89
CA MET A 219 -17.63 17.06 -0.37
C MET A 219 -18.49 18.15 -1.05
N THR A 220 -19.53 18.65 -0.38
CA THR A 220 -20.33 19.81 -0.83
C THR A 220 -19.55 21.11 -0.67
N GLU A 221 -18.79 21.20 0.43
CA GLU A 221 -18.01 22.40 0.78
C GLU A 221 -16.50 22.17 0.65
N LYS A 222 -16.01 20.96 0.90
CA LYS A 222 -14.58 20.63 0.86
C LYS A 222 -14.10 20.30 -0.54
N ASN A 223 -12.85 20.68 -0.83
CA ASN A 223 -12.16 20.19 -2.02
C ASN A 223 -11.39 18.87 -1.74
N LEU A 224 -10.97 18.20 -2.81
CA LEU A 224 -10.29 16.90 -2.69
C LEU A 224 -8.90 16.98 -2.03
N GLU A 225 -8.24 18.13 -2.08
CA GLU A 225 -6.91 18.32 -1.48
C GLU A 225 -7.02 18.42 0.05
N GLU A 226 -8.03 19.13 0.55
CA GLU A 226 -8.40 19.18 1.97
C GLU A 226 -8.79 17.80 2.48
N ALA A 227 -9.66 17.09 1.74
CA ALA A 227 -10.06 15.72 2.04
C ALA A 227 -8.84 14.79 2.13
N LYS A 228 -7.88 14.91 1.20
CA LYS A 228 -6.62 14.16 1.23
C LYS A 228 -5.81 14.46 2.48
N GLN A 229 -5.61 15.72 2.83
CA GLN A 229 -4.82 16.13 3.99
C GLN A 229 -5.39 15.55 5.29
N GLU A 230 -6.71 15.64 5.47
CA GLU A 230 -7.40 15.11 6.65
C GLU A 230 -7.23 13.59 6.78
N ILE A 231 -7.47 12.85 5.70
CA ILE A 231 -7.30 11.39 5.71
C ILE A 231 -5.84 10.98 5.88
N MET A 232 -4.90 11.70 5.28
CA MET A 232 -3.47 11.43 5.45
C MET A 232 -3.01 11.67 6.88
N GLN A 233 -3.50 12.73 7.54
CA GLN A 233 -3.20 13.00 8.95
C GLN A 233 -3.69 11.88 9.86
N VAL A 234 -4.92 11.42 9.63
CA VAL A 234 -5.50 10.26 10.32
C VAL A 234 -4.67 9.00 10.10
N ILE A 235 -4.36 8.67 8.85
CA ILE A 235 -3.60 7.45 8.52
C ILE A 235 -2.21 7.50 9.16
N LYS A 236 -1.53 8.66 9.08
CA LYS A 236 -0.21 8.82 9.69
C LYS A 236 -0.29 8.62 11.20
N SER A 237 -1.14 9.37 11.89
CA SER A 237 -1.29 9.22 13.35
C SER A 237 -1.64 7.80 13.82
N ARG A 238 -2.41 7.05 13.01
CA ARG A 238 -2.87 5.70 13.38
C ARG A 238 -1.87 4.59 13.04
N TYR A 239 -1.18 4.68 11.91
CA TYR A 239 -0.39 3.57 11.37
C TYR A 239 1.07 3.91 11.03
N ILE A 240 1.41 5.19 10.80
CA ILE A 240 2.74 5.63 10.38
C ILE A 240 3.29 6.58 11.45
N LYS A 241 3.95 6.00 12.44
CA LYS A 241 4.60 6.75 13.54
C LYS A 241 5.91 7.37 13.11
#